data_AF-K1RZ18-F1
#
_entry.id   AF-K1RZ18-F1
#
_cell.length_a   1.000
_cell.length_b   1.000
_cell.length_c   1.000
_cell.angle_alpha   90.00
_cell.angle_beta   90.00
_cell.angle_gamma   90.00
#
_symmetry.space_group_name_H-M   'P 1'
#
loop_
_entity.id
_entity.type
_entity.pdbx_description
1 polymer ?
#
loop_
_entity_poly.entity_id
_entity_poly.type
_entity_poly.pdbx_seq_one_letter_code
_entity_poly.pdbx_strand_id
1 'polypeptide(L)'
;MWKYLVLIAVFLVILQGTIQTACENKGIILHCGMHQVLHVFDAMYGREDKHTCSRSGKHKSTSCTARNVLKKVKSKCNGRRSCRLRARNSVFGDPCHGTLKYLRVRYECRRRYRFRHGWWHVSNPYTRGRKIYSSCNGLPGLHNYAFRFVFLYECMGGEKIFKH
;
A
#
# COMPACT_ATOMS: atom_id res chain seq x y z
N MET A 1 -10.92 -31.84 9.76
CA MET A 1 -11.71 -30.61 9.51
C MET A 1 -11.22 -29.41 10.33
N TRP A 2 -10.98 -29.53 11.64
CA TRP A 2 -10.45 -28.44 12.50
C TRP A 2 -9.12 -27.81 12.02
N LYS A 3 -8.21 -28.60 11.45
CA LYS A 3 -6.92 -28.12 10.93
C LYS A 3 -7.07 -27.00 9.89
N TYR A 4 -8.09 -27.09 9.02
CA TYR A 4 -8.38 -26.05 8.03
C TYR A 4 -9.00 -24.81 8.66
N LEU A 5 -9.83 -24.97 9.68
CA LEU A 5 -10.39 -23.83 10.43
C LEU A 5 -9.30 -23.02 11.15
N VAL A 6 -8.29 -23.69 11.71
CA VAL A 6 -7.12 -23.04 12.32
C VAL A 6 -6.28 -22.32 11.27
N LEU A 7 -6.02 -22.95 10.12
CA LEU A 7 -5.29 -22.31 9.01
C LEU A 7 -6.05 -21.12 8.42
N ILE A 8 -7.38 -21.21 8.29
CA ILE A 8 -8.24 -20.11 7.83
C ILE A 8 -8.22 -18.96 8.85
N ALA A 9 -8.36 -19.24 10.15
CA ALA A 9 -8.28 -18.22 11.18
C ALA A 9 -6.90 -17.53 11.19
N VAL A 10 -5.82 -18.30 11.08
CA VAL A 10 -4.45 -17.77 10.99
C VAL A 10 -4.25 -16.95 9.72
N PHE A 11 -4.74 -17.40 8.57
CA PHE A 11 -4.67 -16.65 7.32
C PHE A 11 -5.48 -15.35 7.37
N LEU A 12 -6.68 -15.38 7.95
CA LEU A 12 -7.53 -14.21 8.16
C LEU A 12 -6.92 -13.20 9.15
N VAL A 13 -6.06 -13.66 10.07
CA VAL A 13 -5.30 -12.80 10.99
C VAL A 13 -4.04 -12.23 10.32
N ILE A 14 -3.33 -13.03 9.51
CA ILE A 14 -2.08 -12.63 8.84
C ILE A 14 -2.29 -11.59 7.73
N LEU A 15 -3.49 -11.51 7.14
CA LEU A 15 -3.82 -10.53 6.10
C LEU A 15 -4.20 -9.13 6.62
N GLN A 16 -4.22 -8.92 7.94
CA GLN A 16 -4.73 -7.67 8.50
C GLN A 16 -3.62 -6.61 8.56
N GLY A 17 -3.59 -5.74 7.55
CA GLY A 17 -2.79 -4.51 7.65
C GLY A 17 -3.35 -3.54 8.71
N THR A 18 -2.49 -2.66 9.22
CA THR A 18 -2.83 -1.69 10.25
C THR A 18 -3.80 -0.64 9.72
N ILE A 19 -4.87 -0.38 10.46
CA ILE A 19 -5.84 0.69 10.15
C ILE A 19 -5.58 1.87 11.07
N GLN A 20 -5.46 3.07 10.50
CA GLN A 20 -5.47 4.32 11.27
C GLN A 20 -6.56 5.26 10.73
N THR A 21 -7.23 5.94 11.66
CA THR A 21 -8.35 6.83 11.36
C THR A 21 -8.10 8.23 11.94
N ALA A 22 -8.42 9.26 11.16
CA ALA A 22 -8.37 10.66 11.58
C ALA A 22 -9.68 11.36 11.26
N CYS A 23 -10.30 11.99 12.25
CA CYS A 23 -11.49 12.82 12.02
C CYS A 23 -11.16 14.06 11.19
N GLU A 24 -12.17 14.64 10.52
CA GLU A 24 -12.01 15.90 9.79
C GLU A 24 -11.34 16.98 10.66
N ASN A 25 -10.42 17.71 10.04
CA ASN A 25 -9.52 18.69 10.65
C ASN A 25 -8.45 18.15 11.60
N LYS A 26 -8.39 16.83 11.84
CA LYS A 26 -7.31 16.17 12.58
C LYS A 26 -6.25 15.59 11.63
N GLY A 27 -5.14 15.13 12.22
CA GLY A 27 -4.06 14.48 11.48
C GLY A 27 -3.58 13.22 12.17
N ILE A 28 -3.04 12.30 11.38
CA ILE A 28 -2.44 11.04 11.83
C ILE A 28 -1.01 10.93 11.32
N ILE A 29 -0.21 10.16 12.04
CA ILE A 29 1.16 9.84 11.66
C ILE A 29 1.26 8.33 11.49
N LEU A 30 1.53 7.92 10.25
CA LEU A 30 1.87 6.53 9.95
C LEU A 30 3.37 6.36 10.20
N HIS A 31 3.76 5.27 10.85
CA HIS A 31 5.15 5.01 11.19
C HIS A 31 5.47 3.52 11.11
N CYS A 32 6.64 3.20 10.58
CA CYS A 32 7.22 1.85 10.52
C CYS A 32 8.55 1.79 11.28
N GLY A 33 8.93 0.58 11.69
CA GLY A 33 10.19 0.31 12.38
C GLY A 33 11.43 0.56 11.53
N MET A 34 12.61 0.28 12.09
CA MET A 34 13.87 0.37 11.35
C MET A 34 13.86 -0.58 10.15
N HIS A 35 14.49 -0.14 9.04
CA HIS A 35 14.57 -0.88 7.77
C HIS A 35 13.22 -1.26 7.16
N GLN A 36 12.13 -0.59 7.55
CA GLN A 36 10.82 -0.77 6.96
C GLN A 36 10.31 0.51 6.31
N VAL A 37 9.41 0.36 5.35
CA VAL A 37 8.73 1.43 4.64
C VAL A 37 7.23 1.17 4.61
N LEU A 38 6.47 2.26 4.62
CA LEU A 38 5.03 2.26 4.49
C LEU A 38 4.64 1.76 3.10
N HIS A 39 3.67 0.84 3.09
CA HIS A 39 2.95 0.42 1.90
C HIS A 39 1.45 0.55 2.17
N VAL A 40 0.84 1.55 1.57
CA VAL A 40 -0.61 1.82 1.70
C VAL A 40 -1.35 1.01 0.65
N PHE A 41 -2.33 0.22 1.05
CA PHE A 41 -3.12 -0.61 0.15
C PHE A 41 -4.59 -0.18 0.07
N ASP A 42 -5.14 0.49 1.08
CA ASP A 42 -6.48 1.08 1.06
C ASP A 42 -6.52 2.44 1.77
N ALA A 43 -7.33 3.38 1.26
CA ALA A 43 -7.56 4.65 1.90
C ALA A 43 -8.85 5.31 1.40
N MET A 44 -9.60 5.89 2.32
CA MET A 44 -10.80 6.68 2.04
C MET A 44 -10.86 7.96 2.84
N TYR A 45 -11.53 8.96 2.29
CA TYR A 45 -11.89 10.18 3.00
C TYR A 45 -13.36 10.45 2.76
N GLY A 46 -14.15 10.51 3.82
CA GLY A 46 -15.60 10.59 3.71
C GLY A 46 -16.30 10.09 4.95
N ARG A 47 -17.47 9.46 4.79
CA ARG A 47 -18.20 8.78 5.86
C ARG A 47 -18.81 7.50 5.29
N GLU A 48 -18.76 6.43 6.07
CA GLU A 48 -19.44 5.17 5.74
C GLU A 48 -20.27 4.67 6.94
N ASP A 49 -19.87 5.04 8.15
CA ASP A 49 -20.53 4.61 9.39
C ASP A 49 -20.91 5.78 10.32
N LYS A 50 -21.84 5.50 11.24
CA LYS A 50 -22.41 6.47 12.18
C LYS A 50 -21.55 6.72 13.42
N HIS A 51 -20.65 5.81 13.75
CA HIS A 51 -19.97 5.75 15.05
C HIS A 51 -18.59 6.40 15.01
N THR A 52 -17.88 6.23 13.90
CA THR A 52 -16.55 6.80 13.68
C THR A 52 -16.62 8.32 13.70
N CYS A 53 -15.76 8.90 14.55
CA CYS A 53 -15.67 10.34 14.77
C CYS A 53 -16.99 10.99 15.21
N SER A 54 -17.85 10.25 15.93
CA SER A 54 -19.14 10.72 16.41
C SER A 54 -19.04 11.11 17.88
N ARG A 55 -19.28 12.40 18.20
CA ARG A 55 -19.29 12.87 19.62
C ARG A 55 -20.58 12.49 20.36
N SER A 56 -21.66 12.19 19.64
CA SER A 56 -22.99 11.98 20.24
C SER A 56 -23.76 10.80 19.62
N GLY A 57 -23.16 10.04 18.71
CA GLY A 57 -23.82 8.91 18.03
C GLY A 57 -24.89 9.30 16.99
N LYS A 58 -25.12 10.60 16.77
CA LYS A 58 -26.25 11.14 15.99
C LYS A 58 -25.94 11.51 14.54
N HIS A 59 -24.82 11.07 13.96
CA HIS A 59 -24.56 11.34 12.54
C HIS A 59 -25.38 10.40 11.66
N LYS A 60 -25.99 10.95 10.60
CA LYS A 60 -26.58 10.14 9.54
C LYS A 60 -25.44 9.35 8.88
N SER A 61 -25.61 8.02 8.76
CA SER A 61 -24.69 7.23 7.94
C SER A 61 -25.00 7.61 6.51
N THR A 62 -24.06 8.28 5.88
CA THR A 62 -24.11 8.58 4.46
C THR A 62 -22.89 7.91 3.88
N SER A 63 -23.08 6.97 2.95
CA SER A 63 -21.96 6.40 2.18
C SER A 63 -21.47 7.47 1.21
N CYS A 64 -20.44 8.21 1.59
CA CYS A 64 -19.81 9.23 0.77
C CYS A 64 -18.30 9.09 0.84
N THR A 65 -17.64 9.05 -0.31
CA THR A 65 -16.18 8.91 -0.40
C THR A 65 -15.61 9.85 -1.45
N ALA A 66 -14.49 10.50 -1.12
CA ALA A 66 -13.77 11.34 -2.05
C ALA A 66 -13.03 10.48 -3.10
N ARG A 67 -12.94 11.00 -4.33
CA ARG A 67 -12.20 10.34 -5.41
C ARG A 67 -10.68 10.46 -5.21
N ASN A 68 -9.93 9.48 -5.71
CA ASN A 68 -8.46 9.49 -5.75
C ASN A 68 -7.75 9.56 -4.38
N VAL A 69 -8.44 9.27 -3.28
CA VAL A 69 -7.84 9.31 -1.93
C VAL A 69 -6.66 8.35 -1.83
N LEU A 70 -6.83 7.10 -2.26
CA LEU A 70 -5.78 6.10 -2.26
C LEU A 70 -4.53 6.56 -3.04
N LYS A 71 -4.70 7.12 -4.24
CA LYS A 71 -3.59 7.62 -5.07
C LYS A 71 -2.83 8.75 -4.35
N LYS A 72 -3.55 9.71 -3.76
CA LYS A 72 -2.96 10.83 -2.99
C LYS A 72 -2.18 10.33 -1.77
N VAL A 73 -2.75 9.40 -1.02
CA VAL A 73 -2.11 8.84 0.18
C VAL A 73 -0.90 7.98 -0.20
N LYS A 74 -1.01 7.12 -1.22
CA LYS A 74 0.11 6.31 -1.74
C LYS A 74 1.27 7.20 -2.19
N SER A 75 1.00 8.20 -3.03
CA SER A 75 2.02 9.14 -3.52
C SER A 75 2.75 9.85 -2.38
N LYS A 76 2.04 10.18 -1.30
CA LYS A 76 2.62 10.89 -0.16
C LYS A 76 3.38 9.97 0.80
N CYS A 77 2.93 8.74 1.02
CA CYS A 77 3.42 7.90 2.11
C CYS A 77 4.26 6.69 1.67
N ASN A 78 4.03 6.12 0.50
CA ASN A 78 4.71 4.89 0.09
C ASN A 78 6.23 5.10 0.00
N GLY A 79 6.99 4.10 0.44
CA GLY A 79 8.47 4.15 0.43
C GLY A 79 9.10 5.00 1.54
N ARG A 80 8.28 5.65 2.39
CA ARG A 80 8.75 6.42 3.55
C ARG A 80 8.60 5.60 4.83
N ARG A 81 9.47 5.84 5.81
CA ARG A 81 9.36 5.23 7.14
C ARG A 81 8.26 5.89 7.99
N SER A 82 8.07 7.20 7.83
CA SER A 82 7.04 7.97 8.51
C SER A 82 6.32 8.90 7.54
N CYS A 83 5.00 9.05 7.72
CA CYS A 83 4.17 9.90 6.89
C CYS A 83 3.08 10.60 7.72
N ARG A 84 3.01 11.93 7.65
CA ARG A 84 1.94 12.72 8.29
C ARG A 84 0.83 13.04 7.30
N LEU A 85 -0.39 12.65 7.65
CA LEU A 85 -1.61 12.93 6.87
C LEU A 85 -2.51 13.87 7.65
N ARG A 86 -3.21 14.76 6.94
CA ARG A 86 -4.22 15.66 7.50
C ARG A 86 -5.55 15.38 6.81
N ALA A 87 -6.58 15.09 7.59
CA ALA A 87 -7.92 14.80 7.10
C ALA A 87 -8.67 16.13 6.85
N ARG A 88 -8.39 16.78 5.71
CA ARG A 88 -8.97 18.09 5.36
C ARG A 88 -9.53 18.11 3.96
N ASN A 89 -10.60 18.88 3.76
CA ASN A 89 -11.23 19.11 2.46
C ASN A 89 -10.26 19.75 1.45
N SER A 90 -9.31 20.58 1.92
CA SER A 90 -8.26 21.17 1.08
C SER A 90 -7.31 20.14 0.46
N VAL A 91 -7.24 18.92 0.99
CA VAL A 91 -6.35 17.85 0.48
C VAL A 91 -7.13 16.86 -0.38
N PHE A 92 -8.29 16.42 0.10
CA PHE A 92 -9.05 15.33 -0.50
C PHE A 92 -10.29 15.78 -1.28
N GLY A 93 -10.73 17.03 -1.11
CA GLY A 93 -12.03 17.53 -1.57
C GLY A 93 -13.11 17.33 -0.50
N ASP A 94 -14.32 17.84 -0.77
CA ASP A 94 -15.49 17.64 0.10
C ASP A 94 -16.56 16.80 -0.63
N PRO A 95 -16.58 15.47 -0.44
CA PRO A 95 -17.51 14.58 -1.12
C PRO A 95 -18.96 14.64 -0.58
N CYS A 96 -19.17 15.24 0.59
CA CYS A 96 -20.48 15.31 1.25
C CYS A 96 -20.53 16.52 2.18
N HIS A 97 -20.95 17.65 1.62
CA HIS A 97 -21.10 18.91 2.34
C HIS A 97 -22.06 18.77 3.53
N GLY A 98 -21.74 19.45 4.63
CA GLY A 98 -22.52 19.39 5.87
C GLY A 98 -22.40 18.08 6.66
N THR A 99 -21.60 17.12 6.17
CA THR A 99 -21.32 15.87 6.88
C THR A 99 -19.90 15.88 7.41
N LEU A 100 -19.73 15.57 8.71
CA LEU A 100 -18.41 15.40 9.31
C LEU A 100 -17.74 14.18 8.70
N LYS A 101 -16.54 14.32 8.13
CA LYS A 101 -15.84 13.22 7.46
C LYS A 101 -14.72 12.64 8.33
N TYR A 102 -14.15 11.53 7.89
CA TYR A 102 -12.93 10.96 8.44
C TYR A 102 -12.05 10.36 7.34
N LEU A 103 -10.74 10.37 7.57
CA LEU A 103 -9.74 9.69 6.77
C LEU A 103 -9.50 8.32 7.41
N ARG A 104 -9.71 7.23 6.68
CA ARG A 104 -9.32 5.87 7.09
C ARG A 104 -8.23 5.39 6.15
N VAL A 105 -7.10 4.94 6.69
CA VAL A 105 -5.96 4.44 5.91
C VAL A 105 -5.62 3.04 6.40
N ARG A 106 -5.52 2.09 5.48
CA ARG A 106 -4.97 0.76 5.75
C ARG A 106 -3.60 0.64 5.10
N TYR A 107 -2.61 0.29 5.91
CA TYR A 107 -1.23 0.21 5.48
C TYR A 107 -0.51 -0.96 6.16
N GLU A 108 0.62 -1.34 5.59
CA GLU A 108 1.53 -2.32 6.16
C GLU A 108 2.96 -1.78 6.10
N CYS A 109 3.84 -2.38 6.89
CA CYS A 109 5.26 -2.07 6.91
C CYS A 109 6.02 -3.16 6.17
N ARG A 110 6.54 -2.85 4.98
CA ARG A 110 7.37 -3.77 4.19
C ARG A 110 8.84 -3.53 4.48
N ARG A 111 9.67 -4.58 4.43
CA ARG A 111 11.12 -4.41 4.51
C ARG A 111 11.59 -3.56 3.33
N ARG A 112 12.41 -2.55 3.64
CA ARG A 112 13.11 -1.76 2.64
C ARG A 112 14.28 -2.59 2.15
N TYR A 113 14.08 -3.33 1.06
CA TYR A 113 15.19 -3.93 0.34
C TYR A 113 16.07 -2.79 -0.21
N ARG A 114 17.13 -2.43 0.53
CA ARG A 114 18.22 -1.64 -0.04
C ARG A 114 18.90 -2.57 -1.03
N PHE A 115 18.50 -2.50 -2.30
CA PHE A 115 19.46 -2.76 -3.35
C PHE A 115 20.55 -1.70 -3.17
N ARG A 116 21.64 -2.08 -2.48
CA ARG A 116 22.89 -1.33 -2.60
C ARG A 116 23.19 -1.38 -4.09
N HIS A 117 23.12 -0.23 -4.76
CA HIS A 117 23.88 -0.04 -5.99
C HIS A 117 25.37 -0.15 -5.60
N GLY A 118 25.84 -1.37 -5.41
CA GLY A 118 27.18 -1.79 -5.78
C GLY A 118 27.00 -2.42 -7.15
N TRP A 119 27.71 -1.90 -8.14
CA TRP A 119 27.80 -2.47 -9.47
C TRP A 119 28.11 -3.96 -9.34
N TRP A 120 27.21 -4.84 -9.77
CA TRP A 120 27.61 -6.21 -10.07
C TRP A 120 28.34 -6.16 -11.41
N HIS A 121 29.65 -5.90 -11.36
CA HIS A 121 30.52 -6.35 -12.43
C HIS A 121 30.56 -7.88 -12.34
N VAL A 122 29.68 -8.54 -13.08
CA VAL A 122 29.94 -9.92 -13.47
C VAL A 122 30.79 -9.82 -14.73
N SER A 123 32.12 -9.84 -14.55
CA SER A 123 33.02 -10.12 -15.66
C SER A 123 32.80 -11.57 -16.07
N ASN A 124 32.06 -11.79 -17.16
CA ASN A 124 32.03 -13.09 -17.83
C ASN A 124 33.38 -13.27 -18.56
N PRO A 125 34.25 -14.23 -18.17
CA PRO A 125 35.57 -14.39 -18.77
C PRO A 125 35.52 -14.88 -20.23
N TYR A 126 34.33 -15.14 -20.79
CA TYR A 126 34.18 -15.83 -22.08
C TYR A 126 33.45 -15.05 -23.18
N THR A 127 33.01 -13.80 -22.95
CA THR A 127 32.32 -13.02 -24.00
C THR A 127 32.97 -11.67 -24.24
N ARG A 128 33.81 -11.59 -25.29
CA ARG A 128 34.27 -10.34 -25.90
C ARG A 128 33.08 -9.59 -26.52
N GLY A 129 32.54 -8.61 -25.79
CA GLY A 129 32.18 -7.33 -26.40
C GLY A 129 30.85 -7.20 -27.16
N ARG A 130 29.74 -7.85 -26.78
CA ARG A 130 28.39 -7.40 -27.20
C ARG A 130 27.50 -7.12 -26.00
N LYS A 131 27.08 -5.86 -25.84
CA LYS A 131 26.12 -5.41 -24.81
C LYS A 131 24.71 -5.76 -25.27
N ILE A 132 24.03 -6.66 -24.56
CA ILE A 132 22.61 -6.93 -24.73
C ILE A 132 21.89 -6.32 -23.52
N TYR A 133 21.10 -5.28 -23.75
CA TYR A 133 20.16 -4.79 -22.74
C TYR A 133 18.90 -5.63 -22.84
N SER A 134 18.68 -6.50 -21.86
CA SER A 134 17.41 -7.18 -21.65
C SER A 134 16.87 -6.83 -20.28
N SER A 135 15.73 -6.13 -20.31
CA SER A 135 14.85 -5.90 -19.17
C SER A 135 14.41 -7.24 -18.57
N CYS A 136 14.32 -7.26 -17.24
CA CYS A 136 13.74 -8.29 -16.36
C CYS A 136 13.97 -9.76 -16.76
N ASN A 137 14.93 -10.42 -16.12
CA ASN A 137 14.85 -11.85 -15.75
C ASN A 137 15.91 -12.23 -14.70
N GLY A 138 15.50 -12.96 -13.65
CA GLY A 138 16.39 -13.78 -12.82
C GLY A 138 16.41 -13.46 -11.32
N LEU A 139 15.59 -14.16 -10.54
CA LEU A 139 15.76 -14.37 -9.09
C LEU A 139 17.09 -15.10 -8.79
N PRO A 140 17.66 -14.91 -7.58
CA PRO A 140 17.95 -16.11 -6.78
C PRO A 140 17.60 -15.98 -5.29
N GLY A 141 17.25 -17.11 -4.68
CA GLY A 141 17.50 -17.38 -3.26
C GLY A 141 16.30 -17.28 -2.31
N LEU A 142 15.44 -18.29 -2.35
CA LEU A 142 14.33 -18.55 -1.43
C LEU A 142 14.72 -18.58 0.05
N HIS A 143 13.83 -18.10 0.94
CA HIS A 143 13.38 -18.89 2.10
C HIS A 143 12.03 -18.33 2.62
N ASN A 144 10.93 -18.76 1.99
CA ASN A 144 9.67 -19.17 2.65
C ASN A 144 8.56 -19.43 1.60
N TYR A 145 7.94 -20.61 1.69
CA TYR A 145 7.09 -21.25 0.68
C TYR A 145 5.71 -20.59 0.42
N ALA A 146 5.34 -19.52 1.13
CA ALA A 146 3.99 -18.95 1.06
C ALA A 146 3.80 -17.79 0.05
N PHE A 147 4.88 -17.23 -0.50
CA PHE A 147 4.81 -16.06 -1.40
C PHE A 147 4.71 -16.39 -2.90
N ARG A 148 4.67 -17.68 -3.26
CA ARG A 148 4.83 -18.12 -4.65
C ARG A 148 3.59 -17.96 -5.54
N PHE A 149 2.40 -17.73 -4.97
CA PHE A 149 1.15 -17.72 -5.76
C PHE A 149 0.68 -16.34 -6.23
N VAL A 150 1.14 -15.24 -5.64
CA VAL A 150 0.58 -13.90 -5.95
C VAL A 150 1.35 -13.17 -7.06
N PHE A 151 2.63 -13.51 -7.29
CA PHE A 151 3.47 -12.79 -8.28
C PHE A 151 3.23 -13.16 -9.75
N LEU A 152 2.48 -14.23 -10.04
CA LEU A 152 2.25 -14.67 -11.43
C LEU A 152 1.20 -13.82 -12.17
N TYR A 153 0.36 -13.04 -11.49
CA TYR A 153 -0.77 -12.36 -12.13
C TYR A 153 -0.54 -10.89 -12.53
N GLU A 154 0.47 -10.18 -12.01
CA GLU A 154 0.64 -8.73 -12.28
C GLU A 154 1.71 -8.37 -13.34
N CYS A 155 2.37 -9.34 -13.97
CA CYS A 155 3.32 -9.07 -15.06
C CYS A 155 2.67 -9.00 -16.46
N MET A 156 1.35 -9.13 -16.60
CA MET A 156 0.67 -9.15 -17.91
C MET A 156 -0.10 -7.86 -18.28
N GLY A 157 0.11 -6.75 -17.56
CA GLY A 157 -0.63 -5.49 -17.78
C GLY A 157 0.12 -4.39 -18.53
N GLY A 158 1.10 -4.70 -19.38
CA GLY A 158 1.92 -3.70 -20.08
C GLY A 158 1.43 -3.41 -21.50
N GLU A 159 0.89 -2.21 -21.72
CA GLU A 159 0.50 -1.66 -23.01
C GLU A 159 1.61 -1.79 -24.08
N LYS A 160 1.21 -2.30 -25.25
CA LYS A 160 2.01 -2.29 -26.48
C LYS A 160 2.23 -0.84 -26.92
N ILE A 161 3.49 -0.43 -27.07
CA ILE A 161 3.84 0.70 -27.94
C ILE A 161 4.71 0.15 -29.05
N PHE A 162 4.07 -0.12 -30.19
CA PHE A 162 4.72 -0.26 -31.49
C PHE A 162 5.32 1.11 -31.87
N LYS A 163 6.57 1.12 -32.33
CA LYS A 163 7.02 2.14 -33.28
C LYS A 163 7.80 1.48 -34.41
N HIS A 164 7.32 1.79 -35.61
CA HIS A 164 7.89 1.55 -36.93
C HIS A 164 9.31 2.10 -37.06
#